data_AF-A0A965HFY6-F1
#
_entry.id   AF-A0A965HFY6-F1
#
_cell.length_a   1.000
_cell.length_b   1.000
_cell.length_c   1.000
_cell.angle_alpha   90.00
_cell.angle_beta   90.00
_cell.angle_gamma   90.00
#
_symmetry.space_group_name_H-M   'P 1'
#
loop_
_entity.id
_entity.type
_entity.pdbx_description
1 polymer ?
#
loop_
_entity_poly.entity_id
_entity_poly.type
_entity_poly.pdbx_seq_one_letter_code
_entity_poly.pdbx_strand_id
1 'polypeptide(L)'
;MPYDHAKPFGVSWEVGEVVWDHPKELVGRLKRGEVDLALVPVWEVLTGPGYRVVDGLAVGSRGEVRSVAVFHDKPLEECRGISLTPHSMSSVQLWRVVSKGAWGLKLEEREDGEARLRIGD
;
A
#
# COMPACT_ATOMS: atom_id res chain seq x y z
N MET A 1 13.31 3.74 -7.38
CA MET A 1 12.36 2.92 -8.17
C MET A 1 11.16 2.64 -7.30
N PRO A 2 9.92 2.62 -7.79
CA PRO A 2 8.80 2.21 -6.96
C PRO A 2 8.61 0.69 -7.06
N TYR A 3 8.76 0.00 -5.92
CA TYR A 3 8.41 -1.39 -5.59
C TYR A 3 8.60 -2.44 -6.68
N ASP A 4 9.60 -3.29 -6.45
CA ASP A 4 10.01 -4.40 -7.31
C ASP A 4 8.87 -5.30 -7.77
N HIS A 5 7.81 -5.43 -6.99
CA HIS A 5 6.61 -6.20 -7.34
C HIS A 5 5.81 -5.65 -8.53
N ALA A 6 6.02 -4.38 -8.91
CA ALA A 6 5.42 -3.77 -10.10
C ALA A 6 6.25 -3.98 -11.38
N LYS A 7 7.54 -4.35 -11.27
CA LYS A 7 8.42 -4.54 -12.43
C LYS A 7 7.84 -5.47 -13.48
N PRO A 8 7.25 -6.63 -13.14
CA PRO A 8 6.68 -7.55 -14.14
C PRO A 8 5.64 -6.91 -15.06
N PHE A 9 4.86 -5.93 -14.58
CA PHE A 9 3.86 -5.25 -15.39
C PHE A 9 4.50 -4.35 -16.45
N GLY A 10 5.49 -3.54 -16.05
CA GLY A 10 6.14 -2.61 -16.97
C GLY A 10 7.09 -3.29 -17.95
N VAL A 11 7.85 -4.31 -17.52
CA VAL A 11 8.80 -5.00 -18.41
C VAL A 11 8.12 -5.92 -19.43
N SER A 12 6.92 -6.42 -19.12
CA SER A 12 6.14 -7.26 -20.03
C SER A 12 5.24 -6.44 -20.96
N TRP A 13 5.26 -5.11 -20.85
CA TRP A 13 4.42 -4.23 -21.65
C TRP A 13 5.11 -3.94 -22.98
N GLU A 14 4.66 -4.59 -24.04
CA GLU A 14 5.31 -4.52 -25.35
C GLU A 14 4.81 -3.36 -26.23
N VAL A 15 3.72 -2.69 -25.84
CA VAL A 15 3.03 -1.70 -26.69
C VAL A 15 2.84 -0.37 -25.95
N GLY A 16 3.55 0.67 -26.38
CA GLY A 16 3.43 2.03 -25.82
C GLY A 16 4.52 2.38 -24.80
N GLU A 17 4.39 3.54 -24.17
CA GLU A 17 5.37 4.08 -23.23
C GLU A 17 5.08 3.62 -21.79
N VAL A 18 6.13 3.21 -21.07
CA VAL A 18 6.06 2.84 -19.65
C VAL A 18 6.67 3.94 -18.80
N VAL A 19 5.85 4.54 -17.93
CA VAL A 19 6.28 5.57 -16.98
C VAL A 19 6.44 4.97 -15.58
N TRP A 20 7.61 5.14 -14.99
CA TRP A 20 7.90 4.71 -13.61
C TRP A 20 7.79 5.89 -12.65
N ASP A 21 6.89 5.80 -11.67
CA ASP A 21 6.71 6.85 -10.66
C ASP A 21 6.12 6.28 -9.35
N HIS A 22 6.19 7.03 -8.26
CA HIS A 22 5.57 6.65 -6.99
C HIS A 22 4.04 6.51 -7.18
N PRO A 23 3.33 5.59 -6.50
CA PRO A 23 1.94 5.28 -6.82
C PRO A 23 1.03 6.46 -6.59
N LYS A 24 1.36 7.30 -5.60
CA LYS A 24 0.69 8.59 -5.37
C LYS A 24 0.79 9.52 -6.57
N GLU A 25 1.94 9.57 -7.24
CA GLU A 25 2.14 10.40 -8.43
C GLU A 25 1.45 9.78 -9.65
N LEU A 26 1.51 8.45 -9.81
CA LEU A 26 0.78 7.73 -10.87
C LEU A 26 -0.73 7.99 -10.81
N VAL A 27 -1.31 8.07 -9.60
CA VAL A 27 -2.72 8.50 -9.41
C VAL A 27 -2.96 9.89 -9.97
N GLY A 28 -2.07 10.85 -9.68
CA GLY A 28 -2.17 12.22 -10.18
C GLY A 28 -2.07 12.28 -11.71
N ARG A 29 -1.11 11.55 -12.29
CA ARG A 29 -0.91 11.45 -13.75
C ARG A 29 -2.15 10.87 -14.44
N LEU A 30 -2.70 9.79 -13.90
CA LEU A 30 -3.92 9.17 -14.42
C LEU A 30 -5.11 10.15 -14.39
N LYS A 31 -5.29 10.88 -13.28
CA LYS A 31 -6.37 11.90 -13.18
C LYS A 31 -6.22 13.05 -14.17
N ARG A 32 -4.98 13.42 -14.51
CA ARG A 32 -4.68 14.49 -15.49
C ARG A 32 -4.70 13.98 -16.95
N GLY A 33 -4.90 12.69 -17.18
CA GLY A 33 -4.86 12.10 -18.52
C GLY A 33 -3.45 12.03 -19.12
N GLU A 34 -2.41 12.08 -18.28
CA GLU A 34 -1.01 11.95 -18.73
C GLU A 34 -0.62 10.49 -18.98
N VAL A 35 -1.39 9.54 -18.44
CA VAL A 35 -1.29 8.10 -18.70
C VAL A 35 -2.68 7.52 -18.86
N ASP A 36 -2.84 6.53 -19.75
CA ASP A 36 -4.12 5.85 -19.99
C ASP A 36 -4.42 4.76 -18.95
N LEU A 37 -3.37 4.17 -18.37
CA LEU A 37 -3.41 3.08 -17.40
C LEU A 37 -2.34 3.31 -16.33
N ALA A 38 -2.65 2.99 -15.08
CA ALA A 38 -1.70 3.09 -13.98
C ALA A 38 -1.96 2.01 -12.92
N LEU A 39 -0.88 1.59 -12.23
CA LEU A 39 -1.01 0.87 -10.97
C LEU A 39 -1.45 1.86 -9.88
N VAL A 40 -2.70 1.69 -9.42
CA VAL A 40 -3.33 2.57 -8.43
C VAL A 40 -3.47 1.83 -7.09
N PRO A 41 -3.11 2.44 -5.95
CA PRO A 41 -3.34 1.83 -4.63
C PRO A 41 -4.81 1.48 -4.42
N VAL A 42 -5.09 0.31 -3.85
CA VAL A 42 -6.46 -0.17 -3.63
C VAL A 42 -7.31 0.82 -2.82
N TRP A 43 -6.72 1.52 -1.85
CA TRP A 43 -7.44 2.53 -1.08
C TRP A 43 -7.96 3.69 -1.94
N GLU A 44 -7.19 4.11 -2.94
CA GLU A 44 -7.61 5.17 -3.88
C GLU A 44 -8.77 4.68 -4.75
N VAL A 45 -8.71 3.44 -5.23
CA VAL A 45 -9.80 2.82 -5.99
C VAL A 45 -11.10 2.73 -5.18
N LEU A 46 -11.00 2.38 -3.90
CA LEU A 46 -12.17 2.18 -3.03
C LEU A 46 -12.82 3.50 -2.57
N THR A 47 -12.05 4.58 -2.47
CA THR A 47 -12.51 5.86 -1.90
C THR A 47 -12.68 6.97 -2.93
N GLY A 48 -12.01 6.85 -4.08
CA GLY A 48 -12.04 7.84 -5.15
C GLY A 48 -13.09 7.53 -6.22
N PRO A 49 -13.71 8.56 -6.82
CA PRO A 49 -14.66 8.37 -7.91
C PRO A 49 -13.96 8.10 -9.25
N GLY A 50 -14.65 7.40 -10.15
CA GLY A 50 -14.30 7.37 -11.59
C GLY A 50 -13.24 6.36 -12.01
N TYR A 51 -12.79 5.48 -11.12
CA TYR A 51 -11.88 4.40 -11.49
C TYR A 51 -12.60 3.24 -12.18
N ARG A 52 -11.99 2.74 -13.26
CA ARG A 52 -12.32 1.44 -13.86
C ARG A 52 -11.13 0.52 -13.65
N VAL A 53 -11.37 -0.62 -13.04
CA VAL A 53 -10.33 -1.61 -12.72
C VAL A 53 -10.28 -2.65 -13.83
N VAL A 54 -9.07 -2.97 -14.30
CA VAL A 54 -8.86 -4.04 -15.28
C VAL A 54 -9.03 -5.39 -14.58
N ASP A 55 -9.92 -6.22 -15.09
CA ASP A 55 -10.16 -7.54 -14.53
C ASP A 55 -8.93 -8.46 -14.71
N GLY A 56 -8.68 -9.30 -13.71
CA GLY A 56 -7.56 -10.25 -13.71
C GLY A 56 -6.16 -9.67 -13.47
N LEU A 57 -6.01 -8.36 -13.25
CA LEU A 57 -4.71 -7.71 -13.02
C LEU A 57 -4.67 -6.97 -11.68
N ALA A 58 -3.75 -7.37 -10.80
CA ALA A 58 -3.48 -6.67 -9.54
C ALA A 58 -2.09 -7.01 -8.99
N VAL A 59 -1.56 -6.13 -8.15
CA VAL A 59 -0.48 -6.48 -7.21
C VAL A 59 -1.13 -6.90 -5.90
N GLY A 60 -0.99 -8.17 -5.56
CA GLY A 60 -1.57 -8.74 -4.34
C GLY A 60 -0.89 -10.06 -3.95
N SER A 61 -1.22 -10.58 -2.78
CA SER A 61 -0.70 -11.86 -2.27
C SER A 61 -1.81 -12.70 -1.66
N ARG A 62 -1.63 -14.02 -1.71
CA ARG A 62 -2.38 -14.99 -0.90
C ARG A 62 -1.46 -15.45 0.23
N GLY A 63 -1.58 -14.79 1.39
CA GLY A 63 -0.72 -15.04 2.55
C GLY A 63 0.27 -13.89 2.78
N GLU A 64 1.45 -14.24 3.27
CA GLU A 64 2.47 -13.28 3.69
C GLU A 64 2.95 -12.38 2.52
N VAL A 65 3.23 -11.13 2.85
CA VAL A 65 4.04 -10.21 2.03
C VAL A 65 5.22 -9.76 2.86
N ARG A 66 6.40 -9.65 2.23
CA ARG A 66 7.62 -9.21 2.93
C ARG A 66 7.81 -7.70 2.92
N SER A 67 7.06 -7.01 2.07
CA SER A 67 7.17 -5.58 1.83
C SER A 67 6.31 -4.71 2.73
N VAL A 68 5.47 -5.32 3.58
CA VAL A 68 4.61 -4.61 4.54
C VAL A 68 4.66 -5.35 5.87
N ALA A 69 5.26 -4.73 6.89
CA ALA A 69 5.46 -5.38 8.18
C ALA A 69 5.28 -4.42 9.36
N VAL A 70 4.86 -4.98 10.49
CA VAL A 70 4.79 -4.30 11.79
C VAL A 70 5.95 -4.79 12.64
N PHE A 71 6.88 -3.90 12.95
CA PHE A 71 8.06 -4.19 13.77
C PHE A 71 7.82 -3.80 15.22
N HIS A 72 8.14 -4.69 16.16
CA HIS A 72 7.96 -4.48 17.60
C HIS A 72 9.01 -5.28 18.39
N ASP A 73 9.46 -4.73 19.52
CA ASP A 73 10.53 -5.34 20.35
C ASP A 73 9.98 -6.20 21.52
N LYS A 74 8.65 -6.15 21.73
CA LYS A 74 7.87 -6.93 22.71
C LYS A 74 6.59 -7.43 22.05
N PRO A 75 5.84 -8.39 22.62
CA PRO A 75 4.56 -8.83 22.07
C PRO A 75 3.65 -7.65 21.73
N LEU A 76 2.95 -7.72 20.60
CA LEU A 76 2.19 -6.59 20.06
C LEU A 76 1.02 -6.19 20.99
N GLU A 77 0.51 -7.14 21.76
CA GLU A 77 -0.50 -6.99 22.80
C GLU A 77 -0.01 -6.17 24.00
N GLU A 78 1.30 -6.11 24.23
CA GLU A 78 1.92 -5.30 25.29
C GLU A 78 2.29 -3.89 24.81
N CYS A 79 2.20 -3.65 23.50
CA CYS A 79 2.44 -2.33 22.93
C CYS A 79 1.28 -1.38 23.21
N ARG A 80 1.60 -0.15 23.61
CA ARG A 80 0.60 0.91 23.84
C ARG A 80 0.42 1.82 22.63
N GLY A 81 1.38 1.87 21.71
CA GLY A 81 1.26 2.72 20.54
C GLY A 81 2.01 2.21 19.33
N ILE A 82 1.56 2.66 18.16
CA ILE A 82 2.11 2.34 16.85
C ILE A 82 2.43 3.60 16.04
N SER A 83 3.63 3.63 15.48
CA SER A 83 4.05 4.62 14.48
C SER A 83 3.71 4.11 13.08
N LEU A 84 2.96 4.92 12.33
CA LEU A 84 2.48 4.57 11.00
C LEU A 84 3.33 5.23 9.91
N THR A 85 3.71 4.46 8.90
CA THR A 85 4.42 5.00 7.73
C THR A 85 3.55 6.02 6.97
N PRO A 86 4.08 7.20 6.61
CA PRO A 86 3.37 8.17 5.77
C PRO A 86 3.34 7.77 4.30
N HIS A 87 4.08 6.72 3.91
CA HIS A 87 4.34 6.38 2.52
C HIS A 87 3.26 5.50 1.87
N SER A 88 2.27 5.00 2.62
CA SER A 88 1.15 4.24 2.04
C SER A 88 -0.12 4.33 2.87
N MET A 89 -1.14 4.93 2.28
CA MET A 89 -2.48 4.93 2.85
C MET A 89 -3.10 3.52 2.82
N SER A 90 -2.80 2.69 1.82
CA SER A 90 -3.42 1.35 1.73
C SER A 90 -2.98 0.45 2.88
N SER A 91 -1.69 0.41 3.20
CA SER A 91 -1.17 -0.43 4.29
C SER A 91 -1.61 0.07 5.67
N VAL A 92 -1.69 1.39 5.86
CA VAL A 92 -2.22 2.00 7.08
C VAL A 92 -3.68 1.61 7.32
N GLN A 93 -4.49 1.65 6.27
CA GLN A 93 -5.91 1.30 6.40
C GLN A 93 -6.11 -0.20 6.60
N LEU A 94 -5.30 -1.04 5.93
CA LEU A 94 -5.27 -2.47 6.21
C LEU A 94 -4.91 -2.75 7.68
N TRP A 95 -3.87 -2.09 8.21
CA TRP A 95 -3.51 -2.19 9.63
C TRP A 95 -4.69 -1.83 10.53
N ARG A 96 -5.37 -0.71 10.29
CA ARG A 96 -6.52 -0.28 11.11
C ARG A 96 -7.66 -1.29 11.10
N VAL A 97 -7.93 -1.91 9.95
CA VAL A 97 -8.97 -2.95 9.81
C VAL A 97 -8.57 -4.23 10.55
N VAL A 98 -7.35 -4.73 10.33
CA VAL A 98 -6.88 -6.01 10.93
C VAL A 98 -6.68 -5.88 12.43
N SER A 99 -6.00 -4.81 12.89
CA SER A 99 -5.70 -4.59 14.30
C SER A 99 -6.97 -4.51 15.14
N LYS A 100 -7.99 -3.76 14.70
CA LYS A 100 -9.26 -3.62 15.43
C LYS A 100 -10.17 -4.84 15.25
N GLY A 101 -10.21 -5.42 14.06
CA GLY A 101 -11.10 -6.52 13.71
C GLY A 101 -10.57 -7.87 14.17
N ALA A 102 -9.66 -8.45 13.38
CA ALA A 102 -9.19 -9.82 13.59
C ALA A 102 -8.39 -10.00 14.88
N TRP A 103 -7.68 -8.96 15.33
CA TRP A 103 -6.74 -9.06 16.46
C TRP A 103 -7.20 -8.34 17.73
N GLY A 104 -8.24 -7.51 17.68
CA GLY A 104 -8.77 -6.81 18.85
C GLY A 104 -7.77 -5.91 19.59
N LEU A 105 -6.72 -5.47 18.92
CA LEU A 105 -5.64 -4.67 19.49
C LEU A 105 -6.08 -3.23 19.77
N LYS A 106 -5.52 -2.65 20.83
CA LYS A 106 -5.81 -1.28 21.29
C LYS A 106 -4.53 -0.45 21.36
N LEU A 107 -3.85 -0.28 20.22
CA LEU A 107 -2.69 0.59 20.10
C LEU A 107 -3.12 2.00 19.71
N GLU A 108 -2.53 3.01 20.34
CA GLU A 108 -2.66 4.41 19.96
C GLU A 108 -1.75 4.75 18.77
N GLU A 109 -2.27 5.46 17.78
CA GLU A 109 -1.44 5.96 16.67
C GLU A 109 -0.62 7.16 17.14
N ARG A 110 0.72 7.01 17.21
CA ARG A 110 1.64 8.07 17.66
C ARG A 110 3.03 7.91 17.03
N GLU A 111 3.74 9.02 16.85
CA GLU A 111 5.02 9.05 16.16
C GLU A 111 6.09 8.17 16.83
N ASP A 112 6.08 8.11 18.17
CA ASP A 112 7.00 7.37 19.04
C ASP A 112 6.45 6.00 19.48
N GLY A 113 5.59 5.39 18.66
CA GLY A 113 5.03 4.06 18.92
C GLY A 113 6.09 2.97 19.06
N GLU A 114 5.86 2.07 20.02
CA GLU A 114 6.72 0.89 20.28
C GLU A 114 6.61 -0.13 19.13
N ALA A 115 5.43 -0.20 18.50
CA ALA A 115 5.23 -0.87 17.22
C ALA A 115 5.43 0.12 16.06
N ARG A 116 5.90 -0.36 14.91
CA ARG A 116 6.19 0.47 13.73
C ARG A 116 5.71 -0.22 12.48
N LEU A 117 4.70 0.34 11.80
CA LEU A 117 4.29 -0.11 10.47
C LEU A 117 5.26 0.46 9.43
N ARG A 118 5.97 -0.40 8.72
CA ARG A 118 6.94 -0.03 7.68
C ARG A 118 6.62 -0.72 6.37
N ILE A 119 7.01 -0.06 5.29
CA ILE A 119 6.91 -0.55 3.93
C ILE A 119 8.28 -0.41 3.30
N GLY A 120 8.69 -1.43 2.59
CA GLY A 120 9.94 -1.46 1.86
C GLY A 120 9.95 -2.62 0.88
N ASP A 121 10.96 -2.63 0.03
CA ASP A 121 11.19 -3.64 -0.99
C ASP A 121 12.63 -4.13 -0.84
#